data_AF-A0A1G3WIU0-F1
#
_entry.id   AF-A0A1G3WIU0-F1
#
_cell.length_a   1.000
_cell.length_b   1.000
_cell.length_c   1.000
_cell.angle_alpha   90.00
_cell.angle_beta   90.00
_cell.angle_gamma   90.00
#
_symmetry.space_group_name_H-M   'P 1'
#
loop_
_entity.id
_entity.type
_entity.pdbx_description
1 polymer ?
#
loop_
_entity_poly.entity_id
_entity_poly.type
_entity_poly.pdbx_seq_one_letter_code
_entity_poly.pdbx_strand_id
1 'polypeptide(L)'
;MADQIKEPKVKKVKPVQTSKPVQTPDEKHSRIMEILKKEYAFENWLLAILSPVLILYGIYIILGKFGSTDLTIPLGSSGYAFIDFFFETDLKRILTGTFLILVGTLVIVFLAIPILRPSITEMKKSSWPTGKELAADSGRVFAFLLFLMFVFTLYGFALDPLFKWIYTL
;
A
#
# COMPACT_ATOMS: atom_id res chain seq x y z
N MET A 1 83.42 -34.03 21.78
CA MET A 1 82.01 -34.42 21.58
C MET A 1 81.19 -33.14 21.44
N ALA A 2 80.97 -32.70 20.20
CA ALA A 2 79.98 -31.70 19.85
C ALA A 2 79.27 -32.27 18.63
N ASP A 3 78.00 -32.61 18.85
CA ASP A 3 77.14 -33.33 17.91
C ASP A 3 76.60 -32.38 16.83
N GLN A 4 76.39 -32.93 15.64
CA GLN A 4 76.12 -32.23 14.38
C GLN A 4 74.71 -31.66 14.32
N ILE A 5 74.50 -30.52 13.65
CA ILE A 5 73.25 -30.30 12.89
C ILE A 5 73.57 -29.64 11.53
N LYS A 6 73.35 -30.43 10.47
CA LYS A 6 73.39 -30.07 9.05
C LYS A 6 72.37 -28.97 8.72
N GLU A 7 72.81 -27.94 7.99
CA GLU A 7 71.92 -26.95 7.39
C GLU A 7 71.05 -27.58 6.27
N PRO A 8 69.71 -27.40 6.29
CA PRO A 8 68.85 -27.86 5.22
C PRO A 8 68.75 -26.83 4.07
N LYS A 9 68.87 -27.35 2.84
CA LYS A 9 68.74 -26.61 1.57
C LYS A 9 67.38 -25.90 1.44
N VAL A 10 67.44 -24.60 1.13
CA VAL A 10 66.28 -23.74 0.84
C VAL A 10 65.51 -24.24 -0.39
N LYS A 11 64.27 -24.68 -0.17
CA LYS A 11 63.32 -25.11 -1.21
C LYS A 11 62.59 -23.89 -1.76
N LYS A 12 62.81 -23.57 -3.04
CA LYS A 12 62.16 -22.47 -3.77
C LYS A 12 60.62 -22.62 -3.73
N VAL A 13 59.93 -21.62 -3.18
CA VAL A 13 58.47 -21.49 -3.21
C VAL A 13 58.06 -20.97 -4.59
N LYS A 14 57.25 -21.73 -5.33
CA LYS A 14 56.56 -21.27 -6.55
C LYS A 14 55.26 -20.55 -6.16
N PRO A 15 54.84 -19.49 -6.88
CA PRO A 15 53.65 -18.72 -6.52
C PRO A 15 52.36 -19.51 -6.78
N VAL A 16 51.46 -19.46 -5.81
CA VAL A 16 50.10 -20.05 -5.86
C VAL A 16 49.27 -19.26 -6.88
N GLN A 17 48.95 -19.89 -8.01
CA GLN A 17 47.92 -19.40 -8.92
C GLN A 17 46.56 -19.58 -8.25
N THR A 18 45.89 -18.48 -7.94
CA THR A 18 44.49 -18.46 -7.50
C THR A 18 43.60 -18.91 -8.66
N SER A 19 43.35 -20.21 -8.77
CA SER A 19 42.31 -20.73 -9.66
C SER A 19 40.95 -20.28 -9.14
N LYS A 20 40.23 -19.49 -9.94
CA LYS A 20 38.79 -19.25 -9.72
C LYS A 20 38.09 -20.61 -9.71
N PRO A 21 37.23 -20.93 -8.72
CA PRO A 21 36.57 -22.23 -8.67
C PRO A 21 35.65 -22.38 -9.89
N VAL A 22 35.83 -23.50 -10.59
CA VAL A 22 34.99 -23.93 -11.71
C VAL A 22 33.63 -24.31 -11.13
N GLN A 23 32.62 -23.48 -11.37
CA GLN A 23 31.24 -23.69 -10.92
C GLN A 23 30.67 -24.94 -11.60
N THR A 24 30.19 -25.89 -10.79
CA THR A 24 29.48 -27.09 -11.26
C THR A 24 28.12 -26.72 -11.89
N PRO A 25 27.60 -27.52 -12.85
CA PRO A 25 26.33 -27.25 -13.53
C PRO A 25 25.15 -27.03 -12.57
N ASP A 26 25.14 -27.71 -11.43
CA ASP A 26 24.10 -27.60 -10.39
C ASP A 26 24.07 -26.23 -9.71
N GLU A 27 25.23 -25.61 -9.46
CA GLU A 27 25.31 -24.26 -8.91
C GLU A 27 24.83 -23.18 -9.89
N LYS A 28 25.02 -23.43 -11.20
CA LYS A 28 24.52 -22.52 -12.25
C LYS A 28 23.01 -22.63 -12.40
N HIS A 29 22.44 -23.84 -12.32
CA HIS A 29 21.00 -24.04 -12.34
C HIS A 29 20.32 -23.41 -11.12
N SER A 30 20.93 -23.51 -9.93
CA SER A 30 20.45 -22.86 -8.70
C SER A 30 20.42 -21.33 -8.81
N ARG A 31 21.49 -20.72 -9.36
CA ARG A 31 21.54 -19.26 -9.59
C ARG A 31 20.54 -18.77 -10.63
N ILE A 32 20.30 -19.53 -11.70
CA ILE A 32 19.28 -19.18 -12.69
C ILE A 32 17.88 -19.25 -12.06
N MET A 33 17.62 -20.28 -11.25
CA MET A 33 16.35 -20.40 -10.51
C MET A 33 16.18 -19.28 -9.48
N GLU A 34 17.24 -18.85 -8.79
CA GLU A 34 17.20 -17.69 -7.89
C GLU A 34 16.95 -16.37 -8.62
N ILE A 35 17.54 -16.18 -9.82
CA ILE A 35 17.30 -14.99 -10.65
C ILE A 35 15.87 -14.97 -11.19
N LEU A 36 15.31 -16.12 -11.55
CA LEU A 36 13.92 -16.24 -12.01
C LEU A 36 12.89 -16.08 -10.88
N LYS A 37 13.24 -16.49 -9.65
CA LYS A 37 12.42 -16.26 -8.45
C LYS A 37 12.63 -14.89 -7.83
N LYS A 38 13.58 -14.10 -8.31
CA LYS A 38 13.77 -12.73 -7.89
C LYS A 38 12.61 -11.92 -8.46
N GLU A 39 11.54 -11.79 -7.66
CA GLU A 39 10.48 -10.84 -7.92
C GLU A 39 11.11 -9.50 -8.28
N TYR A 40 10.90 -9.05 -9.51
CA TYR A 40 11.38 -7.75 -9.93
C TYR A 40 10.56 -6.71 -9.19
N ALA A 41 11.13 -6.14 -8.12
CA ALA A 41 10.51 -5.03 -7.38
C ALA A 41 10.03 -3.89 -8.29
N PHE A 42 10.64 -3.78 -9.48
CA PHE A 42 10.22 -2.89 -10.57
C PHE A 42 8.79 -3.14 -11.05
N GLU A 43 8.34 -4.40 -11.18
CA GLU A 43 6.98 -4.71 -11.63
C GLU A 43 5.93 -4.20 -10.63
N ASN A 44 6.16 -4.43 -9.33
CA ASN A 44 5.27 -3.92 -8.28
C ASN A 44 5.27 -2.38 -8.23
N TRP A 45 6.42 -1.74 -8.43
CA TRP A 45 6.52 -0.27 -8.52
C TRP A 45 5.81 0.28 -9.74
N LEU A 46 5.98 -0.37 -10.90
CA LEU A 46 5.29 0.00 -12.13
C LEU A 46 3.78 -0.12 -11.95
N LEU A 47 3.30 -1.23 -11.41
CA LEU A 47 1.89 -1.45 -11.09
C LEU A 47 1.35 -0.43 -10.08
N ALA A 48 2.14 -0.07 -9.07
CA ALA A 48 1.75 0.91 -8.06
C ALA A 48 1.52 2.32 -8.65
N ILE A 49 2.31 2.71 -9.66
CA ILE A 49 2.16 4.00 -10.34
C ILE A 49 1.07 3.92 -11.42
N LEU A 50 1.02 2.81 -12.16
CA LEU A 50 0.11 2.62 -13.28
C LEU A 50 -1.35 2.50 -12.81
N SER A 51 -1.59 1.90 -11.66
CA SER A 51 -2.96 1.68 -11.14
C SER A 51 -3.73 2.99 -10.85
N PRO A 52 -3.21 3.97 -10.09
CA PRO A 52 -3.85 5.28 -9.92
C PRO A 52 -4.11 5.98 -11.26
N VAL A 53 -3.19 5.87 -12.21
CA VAL A 53 -3.34 6.44 -13.55
C VAL A 53 -4.50 5.78 -14.29
N LEU A 54 -4.62 4.45 -14.25
CA LEU A 54 -5.75 3.71 -14.83
C LEU A 54 -7.09 4.15 -14.23
N ILE A 55 -7.16 4.29 -12.90
CA ILE A 55 -8.38 4.70 -12.21
C ILE A 55 -8.77 6.12 -12.64
N LEU A 56 -7.81 7.05 -12.67
CA LEU A 56 -8.05 8.42 -13.12
C LEU A 56 -8.58 8.46 -14.55
N TYR A 57 -7.94 7.73 -15.48
CA TYR A 57 -8.44 7.64 -16.86
C TYR A 57 -9.83 7.02 -16.94
N GLY A 58 -10.10 5.95 -16.19
CA GLY A 58 -11.42 5.34 -16.13
C GLY A 58 -12.50 6.32 -15.67
N ILE A 59 -12.21 7.15 -14.66
CA ILE A 59 -13.12 8.20 -14.19
C ILE A 59 -13.37 9.25 -15.28
N TYR A 60 -12.33 9.75 -15.95
CA TYR A 60 -12.48 10.74 -17.02
C TYR A 60 -13.25 10.19 -18.23
N ILE A 61 -13.05 8.91 -18.55
CA ILE A 61 -13.81 8.21 -19.60
C ILE A 61 -15.29 8.16 -19.22
N ILE A 62 -15.63 7.77 -17.99
CA ILE A 62 -17.03 7.74 -17.53
C ILE A 62 -17.67 9.13 -17.59
N LEU A 63 -16.97 10.14 -17.08
CA LEU A 63 -17.43 11.54 -17.09
C LEU A 63 -17.57 12.10 -18.50
N GLY A 64 -16.82 11.59 -19.47
CA GLY A 64 -16.78 12.08 -20.85
C GLY A 64 -16.20 13.48 -20.97
N LYS A 65 -15.53 14.01 -19.93
CA LYS A 65 -14.98 15.36 -19.88
C LYS A 65 -13.66 15.40 -19.13
N PHE A 66 -12.76 16.28 -19.54
CA PHE A 66 -11.49 16.57 -18.87
C PHE A 66 -11.36 18.09 -18.73
N GLY A 67 -11.66 18.60 -17.54
CA GLY A 67 -11.82 20.03 -17.33
C GLY A 67 -12.97 20.59 -18.18
N SER A 68 -12.65 21.57 -19.04
CA SER A 68 -13.62 22.19 -19.96
C SER A 68 -13.73 21.48 -21.30
N THR A 69 -12.91 20.46 -21.56
CA THR A 69 -12.86 19.75 -22.85
C THR A 69 -13.81 18.54 -22.83
N ASP A 70 -14.62 18.39 -23.87
CA ASP A 70 -15.48 17.23 -24.09
C ASP A 70 -14.69 16.09 -24.75
N LEU A 71 -14.63 14.92 -24.10
CA LEU A 71 -13.90 13.74 -24.57
C LEU A 71 -14.77 12.82 -25.43
N THR A 72 -16.08 13.03 -25.47
CA THR A 72 -16.99 12.17 -26.24
C THR A 72 -16.70 12.22 -27.74
N ILE A 73 -16.29 13.38 -28.25
CA ILE A 73 -15.94 13.60 -29.66
C ILE A 73 -14.62 12.88 -30.02
N PRO A 74 -13.47 13.13 -29.36
CA PRO A 74 -12.22 12.48 -29.71
C PRO A 74 -12.18 10.97 -29.39
N LEU A 75 -12.99 10.46 -28.45
CA LEU A 75 -13.04 9.03 -28.15
C LEU A 75 -14.11 8.28 -28.97
N GLY A 76 -15.25 8.91 -29.28
CA GLY A 76 -16.36 8.25 -29.98
C GLY A 76 -16.38 8.46 -31.49
N SER A 77 -15.63 9.42 -32.01
CA SER A 77 -15.50 9.72 -33.45
C SER A 77 -14.04 10.03 -33.81
N SER A 78 -13.15 9.15 -33.37
CA SER A 78 -11.70 9.27 -33.55
C SER A 78 -11.25 8.96 -34.99
N GLY A 79 -12.09 8.30 -35.79
CA GLY A 79 -11.75 7.79 -37.12
C GLY A 79 -10.99 6.46 -37.08
N TYR A 80 -10.72 5.93 -35.89
CA TYR A 80 -10.13 4.62 -35.67
C TYR A 80 -11.21 3.65 -35.16
N ALA A 81 -11.60 2.69 -36.00
CA ALA A 81 -12.67 1.74 -35.71
C ALA A 81 -12.52 0.99 -34.36
N PHE A 82 -11.29 0.74 -33.93
CA PHE A 82 -11.01 0.12 -32.64
C PHE A 82 -11.39 1.03 -31.45
N ILE A 83 -11.03 2.31 -31.50
CA ILE A 83 -11.30 3.25 -30.41
C ILE A 83 -12.80 3.53 -30.37
N ASP A 84 -13.40 3.82 -31.53
CA ASP A 84 -14.83 4.08 -31.64
C ASP A 84 -15.63 2.86 -31.16
N PHE A 85 -15.18 1.63 -31.43
CA PHE A 85 -15.83 0.42 -30.91
C PHE A 85 -16.01 0.43 -29.39
N PHE A 86 -15.07 0.95 -28.60
CA PHE A 86 -15.15 0.98 -27.13
C PHE A 86 -15.87 2.20 -26.56
N PHE A 87 -15.97 3.30 -27.31
CA PHE A 87 -16.37 4.60 -26.75
C PHE A 87 -17.46 5.35 -27.55
N GLU A 88 -17.91 4.82 -28.69
CA GLU A 88 -18.94 5.41 -29.57
C GLU A 88 -20.26 5.68 -28.84
N THR A 89 -20.67 4.79 -27.94
CA THR A 89 -21.92 4.95 -27.17
C THR A 89 -21.65 5.17 -25.69
N ASP A 90 -22.56 5.87 -25.01
CA ASP A 90 -22.45 6.12 -23.57
C ASP A 90 -22.33 4.83 -22.75
N LEU A 91 -23.11 3.79 -23.12
CA LEU A 91 -23.05 2.49 -22.44
C LEU A 91 -21.65 1.85 -22.56
N LYS A 92 -21.10 1.81 -23.77
CA LYS A 92 -19.78 1.21 -24.03
C LYS A 92 -18.67 2.01 -23.34
N ARG A 93 -18.76 3.34 -23.36
CA ARG A 93 -17.84 4.24 -22.66
C ARG A 93 -17.86 3.99 -21.16
N ILE A 94 -19.04 3.97 -20.54
CA ILE A 94 -19.20 3.72 -19.11
C ILE A 94 -18.66 2.33 -18.73
N LEU A 95 -18.96 1.31 -19.54
CA LEU A 95 -18.49 -0.06 -19.29
C LEU A 95 -16.96 -0.15 -19.36
N THR A 96 -16.35 0.44 -20.39
CA THR A 96 -14.89 0.46 -20.56
C THR A 96 -14.21 1.25 -19.44
N GLY A 97 -14.74 2.42 -19.07
CA GLY A 97 -14.21 3.22 -17.96
C GLY A 97 -14.34 2.50 -16.62
N THR A 98 -15.48 1.84 -16.37
CA THR A 98 -15.69 1.03 -15.15
C THR A 98 -14.73 -0.16 -15.10
N PHE A 99 -14.49 -0.83 -16.23
CA PHE A 99 -13.51 -1.90 -16.33
C PHE A 99 -12.10 -1.43 -15.96
N LEU A 100 -11.66 -0.27 -16.46
CA LEU A 100 -10.35 0.31 -16.10
C LEU A 100 -10.24 0.62 -14.60
N ILE A 101 -11.31 1.17 -14.00
CA ILE A 101 -11.36 1.42 -12.55
C ILE A 101 -11.26 0.12 -11.77
N LEU A 102 -11.99 -0.93 -12.17
CA LEU A 102 -11.96 -2.23 -11.51
C LEU A 102 -10.57 -2.87 -11.58
N VAL A 103 -9.95 -2.89 -12.76
CA VAL A 103 -8.60 -3.44 -12.94
C VAL A 103 -7.59 -2.65 -12.09
N GLY A 104 -7.63 -1.31 -12.16
CA GLY A 104 -6.77 -0.47 -11.32
C GLY A 104 -6.96 -0.76 -9.83
N THR A 105 -8.21 -0.85 -9.37
CA THR A 105 -8.54 -1.16 -7.96
C THR A 105 -8.02 -2.54 -7.54
N LEU A 106 -8.19 -3.57 -8.39
CA LEU A 106 -7.67 -4.91 -8.13
C LEU A 106 -6.16 -4.91 -7.98
N VAL A 107 -5.43 -4.11 -8.77
CA VAL A 107 -3.98 -3.95 -8.64
C VAL A 107 -3.61 -3.30 -7.30
N ILE A 108 -4.35 -2.26 -6.84
CA ILE A 108 -4.11 -1.67 -5.51
C ILE A 108 -4.30 -2.71 -4.42
N VAL A 109 -5.40 -3.48 -4.49
CA VAL A 109 -5.68 -4.55 -3.53
C VAL A 109 -4.56 -5.58 -3.53
N PHE A 110 -4.11 -6.02 -4.71
CA PHE A 110 -3.00 -6.96 -4.85
C PHE A 110 -1.72 -6.44 -4.18
N LEU A 111 -1.36 -5.18 -4.41
CA LEU A 111 -0.20 -4.53 -3.80
C LEU A 111 -0.37 -4.32 -2.28
N ALA A 112 -1.61 -4.15 -1.80
CA ALA A 112 -1.90 -3.99 -0.39
C ALA A 112 -1.81 -5.31 0.39
N ILE A 113 -2.09 -6.47 -0.22
CA ILE A 113 -2.04 -7.79 0.43
C ILE A 113 -0.75 -8.04 1.26
N PRO A 114 0.48 -7.84 0.74
CA PRO A 114 1.70 -8.10 1.51
C PRO A 114 1.84 -7.16 2.71
N ILE A 115 1.26 -5.96 2.66
CA ILE A 115 1.26 -4.99 3.77
C ILE A 115 0.19 -5.37 4.80
N LEU A 116 -1.01 -5.75 4.34
CA LEU A 116 -2.16 -6.04 5.19
C LEU A 116 -2.06 -7.41 5.88
N ARG A 117 -1.48 -8.43 5.23
CA ARG A 117 -1.32 -9.78 5.82
C ARG A 117 -0.62 -9.80 7.19
N PRO A 118 0.57 -9.19 7.37
CA PRO A 118 1.21 -9.15 8.67
C PRO A 118 0.38 -8.33 9.68
N SER A 119 -0.18 -7.18 9.27
CA SER A 119 -1.04 -6.36 10.14
C SER A 119 -2.26 -7.11 10.64
N ILE A 120 -2.97 -7.84 9.79
CA ILE A 120 -4.12 -8.66 10.17
C ILE A 120 -3.68 -9.78 11.13
N THR A 121 -2.49 -10.35 10.93
CA THR A 121 -1.96 -11.40 11.80
C THR A 121 -1.65 -10.86 13.20
N GLU A 122 -1.05 -9.66 13.30
CA GLU A 122 -0.83 -8.99 14.59
C GLU A 122 -2.14 -8.54 15.23
N MET A 123 -3.11 -8.04 14.45
CA MET A 123 -4.44 -7.68 14.96
C MET A 123 -5.21 -8.88 15.51
N LYS A 124 -4.99 -10.09 14.98
CA LYS A 124 -5.56 -11.34 15.52
C LYS A 124 -4.92 -11.76 16.85
N LYS A 125 -3.68 -11.34 17.12
CA LYS A 125 -3.01 -11.57 18.41
C LYS A 125 -3.42 -10.55 19.47
N SER A 126 -3.91 -9.38 19.06
CA SER A 126 -4.48 -8.40 19.96
C SER A 126 -5.72 -8.99 20.64
N SER A 127 -5.78 -8.91 21.96
CA SER A 127 -6.97 -9.26 22.74
C SER A 127 -8.06 -8.26 22.42
N TRP A 128 -8.90 -8.57 21.43
CA TRP A 128 -10.05 -7.74 21.14
C TRP A 128 -10.95 -7.70 22.38
N PRO A 129 -11.35 -6.50 22.84
CA PRO A 129 -12.22 -6.37 23.98
C PRO A 129 -13.50 -7.14 23.72
N THR A 130 -13.91 -7.92 24.71
CA THR A 130 -15.15 -8.67 24.62
C THR A 130 -16.32 -7.69 24.58
N GLY A 131 -17.43 -8.04 23.92
CA GLY A 131 -18.58 -7.13 23.82
C GLY A 131 -19.10 -6.62 25.18
N LYS A 132 -18.90 -7.40 26.26
CA LYS A 132 -19.19 -6.99 27.64
C LYS A 132 -18.26 -5.89 28.15
N GLU A 133 -16.95 -6.01 27.92
CA GLU A 133 -15.96 -5.00 28.31
C GLU A 133 -16.19 -3.70 27.54
N LEU A 134 -16.44 -3.82 26.23
CA LEU A 134 -16.73 -2.66 25.39
C LEU A 134 -18.00 -1.91 25.85
N ALA A 135 -19.06 -2.63 26.22
CA ALA A 135 -20.28 -2.04 26.74
C ALA A 135 -20.06 -1.38 28.11
N ALA A 136 -19.27 -2.00 29.00
CA ALA A 136 -18.94 -1.44 30.30
C ALA A 136 -18.14 -0.13 30.17
N ASP A 137 -17.09 -0.13 29.35
CA ASP A 137 -16.24 1.05 29.15
C ASP A 137 -16.98 2.17 28.40
N SER A 138 -17.73 1.83 27.35
CA SER A 138 -18.59 2.79 26.65
C SER A 138 -19.66 3.38 27.58
N GLY A 139 -20.27 2.54 28.43
CA GLY A 139 -21.26 2.98 29.42
C GLY A 139 -20.68 3.94 30.45
N ARG A 140 -19.45 3.70 30.93
CA ARG A 140 -18.75 4.62 31.84
C ARG A 140 -18.49 5.98 31.20
N VAL A 141 -17.98 5.99 29.96
CA VAL A 141 -17.74 7.23 29.22
C VAL A 141 -19.05 7.97 28.97
N PHE A 142 -20.09 7.27 28.55
CA PHE A 142 -21.40 7.86 28.30
C PHE A 142 -22.02 8.44 29.57
N ALA A 143 -21.96 7.73 30.70
CA ALA A 143 -22.41 8.23 31.99
C ALA A 143 -21.64 9.48 32.43
N PHE A 144 -20.32 9.52 32.21
CA PHE A 144 -19.50 10.70 32.49
C PHE A 144 -19.89 11.90 31.62
N LEU A 145 -20.17 11.70 30.34
CA LEU A 145 -20.66 12.75 29.44
C LEU A 145 -22.02 13.30 29.91
N LEU A 146 -22.95 12.44 30.31
CA LEU A 146 -24.24 12.87 30.86
C LEU A 146 -24.07 13.66 32.15
N PHE A 147 -23.17 13.22 33.03
CA PHE A 147 -22.83 13.95 34.24
C PHE A 147 -22.26 15.34 33.94
N LEU A 148 -21.31 15.46 33.01
CA LEU A 148 -20.78 16.76 32.59
C LEU A 148 -21.86 17.68 32.00
N MET A 149 -22.71 17.13 31.12
CA MET A 149 -23.82 17.88 30.53
C MET A 149 -24.77 18.43 31.61
N PHE A 150 -25.08 17.60 32.60
CA PHE A 150 -25.90 17.99 33.74
C PHE A 150 -25.25 19.10 34.58
N VAL A 151 -23.96 18.97 34.91
CA VAL A 151 -23.21 19.99 35.66
C VAL A 151 -23.17 21.32 34.91
N PHE A 152 -22.90 21.33 33.60
CA PHE A 152 -22.93 22.56 32.81
C PHE A 152 -24.32 23.19 32.73
N THR A 153 -25.37 22.37 32.65
CA THR A 153 -26.75 22.86 32.68
C THR A 153 -27.07 23.54 34.01
N LEU A 154 -26.64 22.95 35.13
CA LEU A 154 -26.78 23.55 36.46
C LEU A 154 -26.02 24.87 36.57
N TYR A 155 -24.78 24.93 36.07
CA TYR A 155 -24.02 26.18 36.05
C TYR A 155 -24.70 27.25 35.22
N GLY A 156 -25.22 26.92 34.04
CA GLY A 156 -26.03 27.85 33.24
C GLY A 156 -27.22 28.37 34.04
N PHE A 157 -28.00 27.48 34.66
CA PHE A 157 -29.16 27.89 35.45
C PHE A 157 -28.80 28.83 36.63
N ALA A 158 -27.67 28.59 37.30
CA ALA A 158 -27.22 29.40 38.43
C ALA A 158 -26.55 30.72 38.02
N LEU A 159 -25.74 30.70 36.96
CA LEU A 159 -24.90 31.83 36.55
C LEU A 159 -25.58 32.73 35.51
N ASP A 160 -26.47 32.20 34.66
CA ASP A 160 -27.15 33.01 33.64
C ASP A 160 -27.93 34.20 34.22
N PRO A 161 -28.66 34.10 35.35
CA PRO A 161 -29.33 35.26 35.94
C PRO A 161 -28.34 36.33 36.42
N LEU A 162 -27.22 35.90 37.00
CA LEU A 162 -26.15 36.79 37.45
C LEU A 162 -25.49 37.51 36.27
N PHE A 163 -25.15 36.78 35.21
CA PHE A 163 -24.60 37.37 34.00
C PHE A 163 -25.58 38.32 33.32
N LYS A 164 -26.87 37.94 33.21
CA LYS A 164 -27.91 38.83 32.68
C LYS A 164 -27.97 40.13 33.46
N TRP A 165 -27.93 40.07 34.80
CA TRP A 165 -27.93 41.27 35.64
C TRP A 165 -26.71 42.17 35.39
N ILE A 166 -25.51 41.58 35.32
CA ILE A 166 -24.27 42.32 35.01
C ILE A 166 -24.30 42.95 33.61
N TYR A 167 -24.82 42.26 32.60
CA TYR A 167 -24.89 42.80 31.23
C TYR A 167 -25.97 43.87 31.04
N THR A 168 -26.95 43.95 31.93
CA THR A 168 -27.95 45.04 31.96
C THR A 168 -27.50 46.28 32.72
N LEU A 169 -26.37 46.22 33.42
CA LEU A 169 -25.75 47.34 34.14
C LEU A 169 -24.90 48.20 33.20
#